data_AF-A0A3P6QQH5-F1
#
_entry.id   AF-A0A3P6QQH5-F1
#
_cell.length_a   1.000
_cell.length_b   1.000
_cell.length_c   1.000
_cell.angle_alpha   90.00
_cell.angle_beta   90.00
_cell.angle_gamma   90.00
#
_symmetry.space_group_name_H-M   'P 1'
#
loop_
_entity.id
_entity.type
_entity.pdbx_description
1 polymer ?
#
loop_
_entity_poly.entity_id
_entity_poly.type
_entity_poly.pdbx_seq_one_letter_code
_entity_poly.pdbx_strand_id
1 'polypeptide(L)'
;MPGLTSYNNTLISADERDRAERDFVRRFGQLSSDQRPYRYWELESQHGKVEPLAVIDLSPKRFVRLCVRLGDQEKWHNFCLRKSTQKVKQEICHLFCVNEKNTKH
;
A
#
# COMPACT_ATOMS: atom_id res chain seq x y z
N MET A 1 -2.49 11.36 30.56
CA MET A 1 -3.35 10.56 31.46
C MET A 1 -2.61 9.30 31.93
N PRO A 2 -1.64 9.40 32.84
CA PRO A 2 -0.97 8.23 33.43
C PRO A 2 -1.84 7.45 34.43
N GLY A 3 -2.93 8.05 34.92
CA GLY A 3 -3.85 7.41 35.89
C GLY A 3 -5.05 6.67 35.28
N LEU A 4 -5.13 6.50 33.95
CA LEU A 4 -6.27 5.81 33.33
C LEU A 4 -6.08 4.28 33.45
N THR A 5 -6.98 3.64 34.20
CA THR A 5 -6.93 2.19 34.50
C THR A 5 -7.96 1.38 33.71
N SER A 6 -9.00 2.04 33.16
CA SER A 6 -10.04 1.39 32.36
C SER A 6 -10.50 2.28 31.23
N TYR A 7 -10.93 1.66 30.13
CA TYR A 7 -11.53 2.31 28.97
C TYR A 7 -12.70 1.46 28.46
N ASN A 8 -13.83 2.09 28.13
CA ASN A 8 -15.05 1.40 27.66
C ASN A 8 -15.46 0.18 28.53
N ASN A 9 -15.47 0.34 29.85
CA ASN A 9 -15.78 -0.71 30.83
C ASN A 9 -14.81 -1.92 30.82
N THR A 10 -13.65 -1.79 30.18
CA THR A 10 -12.59 -2.81 30.19
C THR A 10 -11.35 -2.27 30.89
N LEU A 11 -10.67 -3.12 31.66
CA LEU A 11 -9.40 -2.77 32.30
C LEU A 11 -8.32 -2.66 31.21
N ILE A 12 -7.50 -1.60 31.29
CA ILE A 12 -6.37 -1.43 30.39
C ILE A 12 -5.23 -2.31 30.92
N SER A 13 -4.93 -3.37 30.19
CA SER A 13 -3.78 -4.24 30.47
C SER A 13 -2.45 -3.49 30.28
N ALA A 14 -1.37 -4.03 30.86
CA ALA A 14 -0.04 -3.49 30.67
C ALA A 14 0.35 -3.46 29.18
N ASP A 15 0.02 -4.51 28.43
CA ASP A 15 0.29 -4.61 27.00
C ASP A 15 -0.49 -3.59 26.17
N GLU A 16 -1.76 -3.33 26.50
CA GLU A 16 -2.55 -2.29 25.83
C GLU A 16 -2.00 -0.90 26.11
N ARG A 17 -1.53 -0.65 27.35
CA ARG A 17 -0.88 0.60 27.71
C ARG A 17 0.42 0.79 26.93
N ASP A 18 1.30 -0.22 26.91
CA ASP A 18 2.56 -0.20 26.16
C ASP A 18 2.31 0.07 24.67
N ARG A 19 1.38 -0.67 24.05
CA ARG A 19 1.01 -0.47 22.65
C ARG A 19 0.50 0.95 22.39
N ALA A 20 -0.40 1.46 23.23
CA ALA A 20 -0.95 2.80 23.08
C ALA A 20 0.12 3.89 23.23
N GLU A 21 1.06 3.73 24.15
CA GLU A 21 2.17 4.67 24.37
C GLU A 21 3.17 4.64 23.22
N ARG A 22 3.52 3.46 22.70
CA ARG A 22 4.38 3.33 21.51
C ARG A 22 3.72 3.90 20.26
N ASP A 23 2.40 3.72 20.12
CA ASP A 23 1.63 4.32 19.03
C ASP A 23 1.58 5.86 19.14
N PHE A 24 1.46 6.38 20.36
CA PHE A 24 1.57 7.81 20.63
C PHE A 24 2.94 8.35 20.19
N VAL A 25 4.04 7.73 20.63
CA VAL A 25 5.40 8.10 20.22
C VAL A 25 5.53 8.06 18.70
N ARG A 26 5.10 6.97 18.05
CA ARG A 26 5.17 6.85 16.59
C ARG A 26 4.41 7.95 15.85
N ARG A 27 3.22 8.31 16.34
CA ARG A 27 2.35 9.31 15.70
C ARG A 27 2.92 10.72 15.77
N PHE A 28 3.47 11.10 16.93
CA PHE A 28 3.99 12.44 17.19
C PHE A 28 5.47 12.59 16.85
N GLY A 29 6.23 11.51 16.75
CA GLY A 29 7.63 11.51 16.32
C GLY A 29 7.83 11.93 14.86
N GLN A 30 6.77 11.87 14.07
CA GLN A 30 6.73 12.35 12.68
C GLN A 30 6.53 13.87 12.57
N LEU A 31 6.21 14.56 13.66
CA LEU A 31 6.04 16.02 13.68
C LEU A 31 7.36 16.73 14.01
N SER A 32 7.43 18.03 13.68
CA SER A 32 8.52 18.91 14.15
C SER A 32 8.51 19.02 15.69
N SER A 33 9.67 19.28 16.29
CA SER A 33 9.85 19.38 17.75
C SER A 33 8.78 20.27 18.41
N ASP A 34 8.48 21.39 17.78
CA ASP A 34 7.62 22.45 18.34
C ASP A 34 6.14 22.06 18.33
N GLN A 35 5.77 21.04 17.56
CA GLN A 35 4.42 20.50 17.47
C GLN A 35 4.23 19.24 18.35
N ARG A 36 5.30 18.73 18.98
CA ARG A 36 5.22 17.53 19.81
C ARG A 36 4.62 17.87 21.17
N PRO A 37 3.59 17.14 21.63
CA PRO A 37 3.11 17.28 23.00
C PRO A 37 4.24 16.98 23.98
N TYR A 38 4.30 17.68 25.11
CA TYR A 38 5.34 17.47 26.15
C TYR A 38 5.52 15.98 26.53
N ARG A 39 4.40 15.27 26.66
CA ARG A 39 4.34 13.83 26.97
C ARG A 39 5.08 12.93 25.98
N TYR A 40 5.36 13.41 24.77
CA TYR A 40 6.16 12.69 23.77
C TYR A 40 7.55 12.36 24.31
N TRP A 41 8.24 13.34 24.90
CA TRP A 41 9.64 13.18 25.33
C TRP A 41 9.76 12.21 26.51
N GLU A 42 8.78 12.22 27.41
CA GLU A 42 8.67 11.26 28.51
C GLU A 42 8.55 9.83 27.96
N LEU A 43 7.63 9.61 27.03
CA LEU A 43 7.39 8.28 26.45
C LEU A 43 8.52 7.82 25.52
N GLU A 44 9.16 8.72 24.77
CA GLU A 44 10.34 8.41 23.96
C GLU A 44 11.51 7.95 24.84
N SER A 45 11.70 8.56 26.01
CA SER A 45 12.74 8.12 26.96
C SER A 45 12.49 6.72 27.54
N GLN A 46 11.21 6.31 27.65
CA GLN A 46 10.80 5.02 28.22
C GLN A 46 10.78 3.90 27.17
N HIS A 47 10.20 4.19 26.00
CA HIS A 47 9.93 3.22 24.94
C HIS A 47 10.95 3.24 23.79
N GLY A 48 11.85 4.22 23.81
CA GLY A 48 12.78 4.50 22.72
C GLY A 48 12.10 5.18 21.52
N LYS A 49 12.90 5.42 20.48
CA LYS A 49 12.40 5.96 19.22
C LYS A 49 11.67 4.86 18.43
N VAL A 50 10.39 5.09 18.17
CA VAL A 50 9.53 4.14 17.47
C VAL A 50 9.43 4.52 16.00
N GLU A 51 9.88 3.62 15.11
CA GLU A 51 9.82 3.82 13.66
C GLU A 51 8.37 3.94 13.14
N PRO A 52 8.11 4.76 12.10
CA PRO A 52 6.80 4.89 11.49
C PRO A 52 6.30 3.56 10.91
N LEU A 53 4.98 3.42 10.78
CA LEU A 53 4.39 2.26 10.12
C LEU A 53 4.71 2.31 8.62
N ALA A 54 4.94 1.14 8.03
CA ALA A 54 5.14 1.04 6.59
C ALA A 54 3.89 1.49 5.84
N VAL A 55 4.06 2.38 4.86
CA VAL A 55 3.00 2.76 3.93
C VAL A 55 2.95 1.70 2.83
N ILE A 56 1.99 0.78 2.93
CA ILE A 56 1.81 -0.31 1.97
C ILE A 56 0.60 -0.02 1.11
N ASP A 57 0.79 0.06 -0.22
CA ASP A 57 -0.32 0.10 -1.16
C ASP A 57 -0.88 -1.31 -1.37
N LEU A 58 -2.04 -1.57 -0.77
CA LEU A 58 -2.78 -2.83 -0.90
C LEU A 58 -3.80 -2.79 -2.06
N SER A 59 -3.81 -1.73 -2.87
CA SER A 59 -4.69 -1.65 -4.03
C SER A 59 -4.43 -2.82 -4.99
N PRO A 60 -5.47 -3.46 -5.54
CA PRO A 60 -5.28 -4.52 -6.52
C PRO A 60 -4.41 -4.02 -7.68
N LYS A 61 -3.37 -4.76 -8.04
CA LYS A 61 -2.52 -4.43 -9.20
C LYS A 61 -3.40 -4.40 -10.45
N ARG A 62 -3.43 -3.25 -11.13
CA ARG A 62 -4.27 -3.04 -12.32
C ARG A 62 -3.51 -3.25 -13.62
N PHE A 63 -2.19 -3.21 -13.56
CA PHE A 63 -1.31 -3.27 -14.71
C PHE A 63 -0.38 -4.48 -14.58
N VAL A 64 -0.21 -5.19 -15.69
CA VAL A 64 0.69 -6.33 -15.81
C VAL A 64 1.57 -6.14 -17.04
N ARG A 65 2.80 -6.62 -16.99
CA ARG A 65 3.69 -6.67 -18.15
C ARG A 65 3.53 -8.03 -18.82
N LEU A 66 2.97 -8.06 -20.01
CA LEU A 66 2.74 -9.26 -20.80
C LEU A 66 3.84 -9.42 -21.84
N CYS A 67 4.26 -10.65 -22.08
CA CYS A 67 4.98 -11.04 -23.27
C CYS A 67 3.96 -11.63 -24.24
N VAL A 68 3.80 -11.00 -25.42
CA VAL A 68 2.91 -11.48 -26.47
C VAL A 68 3.77 -12.03 -27.60
N ARG A 69 3.44 -13.22 -28.10
CA ARG A 69 4.17 -13.89 -29.17
C ARG A 69 3.25 -14.17 -30.35
N LEU A 70 3.71 -13.82 -31.55
CA LEU A 70 3.03 -14.09 -32.82
C LEU A 70 4.04 -14.68 -33.80
N GLY A 71 3.96 -15.99 -34.04
CA GLY A 71 4.99 -16.72 -34.79
C GLY A 71 6.35 -16.60 -34.09
N ASP A 72 7.33 -16.07 -34.82
CA ASP A 72 8.70 -15.80 -34.34
C ASP A 72 8.89 -14.41 -33.74
N GLN A 73 7.83 -13.57 -33.72
CA GLN A 73 7.89 -12.25 -33.12
C GLN A 73 7.44 -12.28 -31.66
N GLU A 74 8.19 -11.61 -30.79
CA GLU A 74 7.87 -11.41 -29.38
C GLU A 74 7.86 -9.92 -29.04
N LYS A 75 6.83 -9.47 -28.33
CA LYS A 75 6.70 -8.07 -27.88
C LYS A 75 6.25 -8.01 -26.42
N TRP A 76 6.99 -7.24 -25.63
CA TRP A 76 6.60 -6.91 -24.25
C TRP A 76 5.64 -5.73 -24.26
N HIS A 77 4.51 -5.87 -23.55
CA HIS A 77 3.45 -4.88 -23.52
C HIS A 77 2.90 -4.68 -22.11
N ASN A 78 2.71 -3.43 -21.71
CA ASN A 78 2.07 -3.11 -20.44
C ASN A 78 0.54 -3.06 -20.64
N PHE A 79 -0.16 -3.89 -19.89
CA PHE A 79 -1.58 -4.15 -20.09
C PHE A 79 -2.40 -3.85 -18.84
N CYS A 80 -3.51 -3.13 -19.00
CA CYS A 80 -4.47 -2.87 -17.92
C CYS A 80 -5.54 -3.96 -17.88
N LEU A 81 -5.65 -4.65 -16.74
CA LEU A 81 -6.56 -5.78 -16.52
C LEU A 81 -8.06 -5.42 -16.60
N ARG A 82 -8.41 -4.14 -16.66
CA ARG A 82 -9.82 -3.68 -16.74
C ARG A 82 -10.33 -3.53 -18.18
N LYS A 83 -9.51 -3.83 -19.20
CA LYS A 83 -9.92 -3.73 -20.60
C LYS A 83 -10.79 -4.93 -20.99
N SER A 84 -11.82 -4.69 -21.82
CA SER A 84 -12.62 -5.78 -22.41
C SER A 84 -11.78 -6.55 -23.44
N THR A 85 -12.13 -7.81 -23.68
CA THR A 85 -11.45 -8.69 -24.66
C THR A 85 -11.38 -8.07 -26.06
N GLN A 86 -12.41 -7.34 -26.48
CA GLN A 86 -12.41 -6.61 -27.75
C GLN A 86 -11.30 -5.55 -27.80
N LYS A 87 -11.15 -4.73 -26.75
CA LYS A 87 -10.08 -3.73 -26.68
C LYS A 87 -8.70 -4.38 -26.61
N VAL A 88 -8.59 -5.51 -25.90
CA VAL A 88 -7.34 -6.29 -25.85
C VAL A 88 -6.96 -6.78 -27.26
N LYS A 89 -7.93 -7.35 -27.99
CA LYS A 89 -7.71 -7.85 -29.35
C LYS A 89 -7.22 -6.73 -30.28
N GLN A 90 -7.89 -5.58 -30.26
CA GLN A 90 -7.49 -4.41 -31.04
C GLN A 90 -6.07 -3.94 -30.71
N GLU A 91 -5.73 -3.89 -29.42
CA GLU A 91 -4.42 -3.46 -28.94
C GLU A 91 -3.30 -4.44 -29.33
N ILE A 92 -3.55 -5.75 -29.26
CA ILE A 92 -2.60 -6.78 -29.72
C ILE A 92 -2.46 -6.73 -31.25
N CYS A 93 -3.57 -6.61 -31.99
CA CYS A 93 -3.51 -6.46 -33.44
C CYS A 93 -2.67 -5.25 -33.85
N HIS A 94 -2.86 -4.11 -33.19
CA HIS A 94 -2.03 -2.92 -33.39
C HIS A 94 -0.56 -3.17 -33.01
N LEU A 95 -0.30 -3.89 -31.91
CA LEU A 95 1.05 -4.21 -31.47
C LEU A 95 1.85 -4.99 -32.53
N PHE A 96 1.19 -5.84 -33.33
CA PHE A 96 1.82 -6.62 -34.41
C PHE A 96 1.51 -6.11 -35.82
N CYS A 97 0.86 -4.95 -35.97
CA CYS A 97 0.41 -4.42 -37.26
C CYS A 97 -0.45 -5.42 -38.07
N VAL A 98 -1.26 -6.23 -37.39
CA VAL A 98 -2.15 -7.23 -38.01
C VAL A 98 -3.54 -6.64 -38.21
N ASN A 99 -4.11 -6.77 -39.40
CA ASN A 99 -5.48 -6.36 -39.68
C ASN A 99 -6.49 -7.35 -39.09
N GLU A 100 -7.49 -6.88 -38.33
CA GLU A 100 -8.53 -7.70 -37.68
C GLU A 100 -9.42 -8.50 -38.66
N LYS A 101 -9.31 -8.25 -39.97
CA LYS A 101 -10.18 -8.82 -41.00
C LYS A 101 -9.83 -10.26 -41.41
N ASN A 102 -8.78 -10.87 -40.88
CA ASN A 102 -8.25 -12.15 -41.40
C ASN A 102 -8.57 -13.42 -40.59
N THR A 103 -9.65 -13.43 -39.79
CA THR A 103 -10.11 -14.66 -39.11
C THR A 103 -11.54 -15.01 -39.51
N LYS A 104 -11.69 -15.44 -40.77
CA LYS A 104 -12.76 -16.34 -41.21
C LYS A 104 -12.12 -17.36 -42.17
N HIS A 105 -11.67 -18.48 -41.62
CA HIS A 105 -11.47 -19.73 -42.33
C HIS A 105 -12.20 -20.81 -41.55
#